data_AF-B9SC85-F1
#
_entry.id   AF-B9SC85-F1
#
_cell.length_a   1.000
_cell.length_b   1.000
_cell.length_c   1.000
_cell.angle_alpha   90.00
_cell.angle_beta   90.00
_cell.angle_gamma   90.00
#
_symmetry.space_group_name_H-M   'P 1'
#
loop_
_entity.id
_entity.type
_entity.pdbx_description
1 polymer ?
#
loop_
_entity_poly.entity_id
_entity_poly.type
_entity_poly.pdbx_seq_one_letter_code
_entity_poly.pdbx_strand_id
1 'polypeptide(L)'
;MTQVPQRWKGKCVSDTQFNSSLCNKILIGARFYNKGLYAKHPEISNLTINSTRDTDGHGTHTASTAAGSFAEGASYFGYENGTASGMAPQARIAIYKASWRYGTTESDVLAAIDQAIQDGVDILSLSLAFHMDDIFLEDDTIAIATFAAMRKGIFVAASAGNDGPLYWTLVNGAPWLVTVGAGTVDREFGALLTLGSGDQIKHSLHCIQETILKAKGLLFSCMDVKV
;
A
#
# COMPACT_ATOMS: atom_id res chain seq x y z
N MET A 1 -9.55 -9.16 19.70
CA MET A 1 -10.09 -9.44 18.34
C MET A 1 -11.13 -10.55 18.39
N THR A 2 -12.32 -10.31 17.84
CA THR A 2 -13.44 -11.27 17.79
C THR A 2 -13.20 -12.38 16.76
N GLN A 3 -14.15 -13.29 16.55
CA GLN A 3 -14.05 -14.28 15.47
C GLN A 3 -14.14 -13.62 14.07
N VAL A 4 -13.60 -14.29 13.06
CA VAL A 4 -13.71 -13.84 11.66
C VAL A 4 -15.19 -13.84 11.25
N PRO A 5 -15.71 -12.78 10.62
CA PRO A 5 -17.13 -12.71 10.23
C PRO A 5 -17.52 -13.86 9.29
N GLN A 6 -18.69 -14.47 9.50
CA GLN A 6 -19.18 -15.57 8.65
C GLN A 6 -19.39 -15.17 7.18
N ARG A 7 -19.59 -13.87 6.91
CA ARG A 7 -19.70 -13.33 5.55
C ARG A 7 -18.39 -13.38 4.76
N TRP A 8 -17.25 -13.51 5.45
CA TRP A 8 -15.93 -13.55 4.82
C TRP A 8 -15.74 -14.84 4.05
N LYS A 9 -15.39 -14.72 2.76
CA LYS A 9 -15.21 -15.88 1.85
C LYS A 9 -13.76 -16.09 1.41
N GLY A 10 -12.86 -15.19 1.81
CA GLY A 10 -11.45 -15.30 1.47
C GLY A 10 -10.75 -16.47 2.18
N LYS A 11 -9.54 -16.76 1.70
CA LYS A 11 -8.71 -17.84 2.20
C LYS A 11 -7.26 -17.40 2.34
N CYS A 12 -6.48 -18.23 3.01
CA CYS A 12 -5.03 -18.04 3.13
C CYS A 12 -4.32 -19.12 2.34
N VAL A 13 -3.75 -18.71 1.21
CA VAL A 13 -3.06 -19.59 0.27
C VAL A 13 -1.68 -19.92 0.84
N SER A 14 -1.46 -21.20 1.12
CA SER A 14 -0.15 -21.70 1.51
C SER A 14 0.76 -21.80 0.29
N ASP A 15 1.97 -21.27 0.39
CA ASP A 15 3.05 -21.45 -0.59
C ASP A 15 4.40 -21.12 0.08
N THR A 16 5.41 -20.78 -0.71
CA THR A 16 6.81 -20.59 -0.33
C THR A 16 6.96 -19.65 0.86
N GLN A 17 7.42 -20.20 1.99
CA GLN A 17 7.59 -19.49 3.27
C GLN A 17 6.32 -18.79 3.80
N PHE A 18 5.13 -19.24 3.39
CA PHE A 18 3.86 -18.76 3.91
C PHE A 18 2.89 -19.93 4.08
N ASN A 19 2.58 -20.30 5.31
CA ASN A 19 1.55 -21.30 5.61
C ASN A 19 0.21 -20.59 5.88
N SER A 20 -0.91 -21.17 5.45
CA SER A 20 -2.27 -20.79 5.84
C SER A 20 -2.46 -20.52 7.34
N SER A 21 -1.70 -21.20 8.21
CA SER A 21 -1.72 -20.97 9.67
C SER A 21 -1.15 -19.62 10.11
N LEU A 22 -0.47 -18.88 9.22
CA LEU A 22 0.00 -17.51 9.48
C LEU A 22 -1.14 -16.48 9.44
N CYS A 23 -2.27 -16.83 8.81
CA CYS A 23 -3.47 -16.05 8.97
C CYS A 23 -4.05 -16.25 10.37
N ASN A 24 -4.60 -15.17 10.89
CA ASN A 24 -5.12 -15.09 12.24
C ASN A 24 -6.39 -14.23 12.25
N LYS A 25 -6.80 -13.76 13.42
CA LYS A 25 -7.99 -12.92 13.51
C LYS A 25 -7.79 -11.53 12.90
N ILE A 26 -6.57 -11.02 12.77
CA ILE A 26 -6.26 -9.72 12.15
C ILE A 26 -6.07 -9.90 10.65
N LEU A 27 -5.10 -10.72 10.24
CA LEU A 27 -4.87 -11.11 8.85
C LEU A 27 -5.77 -12.30 8.50
N ILE A 28 -6.93 -12.04 7.93
CA ILE A 28 -7.98 -13.04 7.69
C ILE A 28 -7.93 -13.65 6.28
N GLY A 29 -7.13 -13.08 5.38
CA GLY A 29 -7.00 -13.50 3.99
C GLY A 29 -5.63 -13.17 3.43
N ALA A 30 -5.09 -14.08 2.62
CA ALA A 30 -3.81 -13.89 1.96
C ALA A 30 -3.81 -14.66 0.63
N ARG A 31 -3.76 -13.91 -0.49
CA ARG A 31 -3.66 -14.43 -1.86
C ARG A 31 -2.64 -13.64 -2.66
N PHE A 32 -2.05 -14.28 -3.65
CA PHE A 32 -1.09 -13.67 -4.56
C PHE A 32 -1.41 -14.03 -6.01
N TYR A 33 -0.97 -13.17 -6.94
CA TYR A 33 -1.27 -13.23 -8.37
C TYR A 33 0.00 -12.89 -9.15
N ASN A 34 0.47 -13.81 -9.97
CA ASN A 34 1.70 -13.69 -10.76
C ASN A 34 1.61 -14.39 -12.12
N LYS A 35 0.41 -14.74 -12.56
CA LYS A 35 0.24 -15.41 -13.85
C LYS A 35 0.56 -14.46 -14.99
N GLY A 36 0.14 -13.20 -14.87
CA GLY A 36 0.50 -12.15 -15.80
C GLY A 36 2.00 -11.90 -15.80
N LEU A 37 2.64 -11.90 -14.63
CA LEU A 37 4.10 -11.77 -14.53
C LEU A 37 4.82 -12.89 -15.28
N TYR A 38 4.48 -14.16 -15.04
CA TYR A 38 5.09 -15.30 -15.74
C TYR A 38 4.83 -15.28 -17.25
N ALA A 39 3.66 -14.79 -17.68
CA ALA A 39 3.35 -14.65 -19.10
C ALA A 39 4.18 -13.53 -19.76
N LYS A 40 4.38 -12.40 -19.07
CA LYS A 40 5.19 -11.26 -19.55
C LYS A 40 6.69 -11.55 -19.53
N HIS A 41 7.14 -12.36 -18.59
CA HIS A 41 8.54 -12.69 -18.37
C HIS A 41 8.77 -14.22 -18.33
N PRO A 42 8.69 -14.92 -19.48
CA PRO A 42 8.89 -16.37 -19.54
C PRO A 42 10.27 -16.84 -19.07
N GLU A 43 11.26 -15.94 -19.04
CA GLU A 43 12.60 -16.18 -18.50
C GLU A 43 12.63 -16.37 -16.99
N ILE A 44 11.60 -15.92 -16.27
CA ILE A 44 11.48 -16.12 -14.83
C ILE A 44 10.98 -17.54 -14.60
N SER A 45 11.92 -18.47 -14.39
CA SER A 45 11.61 -19.87 -14.12
C SER A 45 11.09 -20.11 -12.71
N ASN A 46 11.50 -19.31 -11.72
CA ASN A 46 10.99 -19.40 -10.35
C ASN A 46 11.16 -18.09 -9.56
N LEU A 47 10.16 -17.75 -8.74
CA LEU A 47 10.26 -16.65 -7.78
C LEU A 47 10.83 -17.20 -6.47
N THR A 48 11.85 -16.55 -5.92
CA THR A 48 12.49 -16.98 -4.66
C THR A 48 11.49 -17.12 -3.51
N ILE A 49 10.49 -16.24 -3.46
CA ILE A 49 9.37 -16.28 -2.51
C ILE A 49 8.08 -16.19 -3.31
N ASN A 50 7.60 -17.33 -3.81
CA ASN A 50 6.34 -17.42 -4.54
C ASN A 50 5.13 -17.48 -3.60
N SER A 51 4.93 -16.44 -2.79
CA SER A 51 3.80 -16.38 -1.86
C SER A 51 3.36 -14.95 -1.58
N THR A 52 2.34 -14.81 -0.72
CA THR A 52 1.90 -13.54 -0.16
C THR A 52 2.88 -12.85 0.77
N ARG A 53 3.99 -13.51 1.13
CA ARG A 53 5.03 -12.86 1.93
C ARG A 53 5.57 -11.65 1.17
N ASP A 54 5.57 -10.51 1.86
CA ASP A 54 6.17 -9.28 1.39
C ASP A 54 7.69 -9.38 1.47
N THR A 55 8.37 -9.03 0.39
CA THR A 55 9.83 -9.02 0.25
C THR A 55 10.37 -7.65 -0.15
N ASP A 56 9.49 -6.66 -0.22
CA ASP A 56 9.78 -5.28 -0.59
C ASP A 56 9.58 -4.37 0.63
N GLY A 57 8.41 -4.47 1.27
CA GLY A 57 8.05 -3.72 2.46
C GLY A 57 6.89 -2.76 2.23
N HIS A 58 6.66 -2.29 1.00
CA HIS A 58 5.57 -1.36 0.67
C HIS A 58 4.19 -1.91 1.09
N GLY A 59 3.92 -3.20 0.85
CA GLY A 59 2.67 -3.84 1.25
C GLY A 59 2.47 -3.90 2.77
N THR A 60 3.54 -4.23 3.50
CA THR A 60 3.51 -4.28 4.97
C THR A 60 3.32 -2.88 5.58
N HIS A 61 3.99 -1.87 5.02
CA HIS A 61 3.89 -0.49 5.45
C HIS A 61 2.48 0.10 5.23
N THR A 62 1.93 -0.09 4.03
CA THR A 62 0.56 0.38 3.69
C THR A 62 -0.52 -0.35 4.50
N ALA A 63 -0.43 -1.67 4.66
CA ALA A 63 -1.41 -2.45 5.43
C ALA A 63 -1.40 -2.07 6.93
N SER A 64 -0.22 -1.86 7.51
CA SER A 64 -0.09 -1.44 8.92
C SER A 64 -0.54 0.01 9.15
N THR A 65 -0.33 0.91 8.18
CA THR A 65 -0.88 2.29 8.23
C THR A 65 -2.41 2.28 8.20
N ALA A 66 -3.04 1.43 7.39
CA ALA A 66 -4.49 1.35 7.31
C ALA A 66 -5.12 0.71 8.55
N ALA A 67 -4.62 -0.46 8.97
CA ALA A 67 -5.29 -1.33 9.94
C ALA A 67 -4.33 -2.07 10.90
N GLY A 68 -3.11 -1.56 11.07
CA GLY A 68 -2.15 -2.12 12.04
C GLY A 68 -2.72 -2.10 13.46
N SER A 69 -2.60 -3.24 14.14
CA SER A 69 -2.88 -3.29 15.59
C SER A 69 -1.86 -2.48 16.38
N PHE A 70 -2.19 -2.15 17.63
CA PHE A 70 -1.27 -1.45 18.52
C PHE A 70 0.04 -2.22 18.70
N ALA A 71 1.15 -1.58 18.36
CA ALA A 71 2.51 -2.08 18.53
C ALA A 71 3.30 -1.12 19.41
N GLU A 72 3.45 -1.47 20.68
CA GLU A 72 4.20 -0.68 21.67
C GLU A 72 5.71 -0.71 21.41
N GLY A 73 6.40 0.38 21.74
CA GLY A 73 7.85 0.50 21.56
C GLY A 73 8.29 0.55 20.09
N ALA A 74 7.37 0.90 19.18
CA ALA A 74 7.70 1.11 17.79
C ALA A 74 8.59 2.35 17.65
N SER A 75 9.66 2.23 16.87
CA SER A 75 10.55 3.33 16.53
C SER A 75 11.27 3.02 15.23
N TYR A 76 11.81 4.05 14.58
CA TYR A 76 12.72 3.92 13.45
C TYR A 76 14.13 4.25 13.94
N PHE A 77 14.96 3.25 14.23
CA PHE A 77 16.31 3.43 14.80
C PHE A 77 16.35 4.38 16.03
N GLY A 78 15.31 4.35 16.87
CA GLY A 78 15.18 5.23 18.04
C GLY A 78 14.49 6.56 17.77
N TYR A 79 14.29 6.95 16.51
CA TYR A 79 13.38 8.04 16.16
C TYR A 79 11.94 7.62 16.41
N GLU A 80 11.14 8.54 16.97
CA GLU A 80 9.70 8.37 17.15
C GLU A 80 9.32 7.12 17.94
N ASN A 81 9.88 7.03 19.15
CA ASN A 81 9.50 5.99 20.09
C ASN A 81 8.07 6.21 20.58
N GLY A 82 7.20 5.24 20.33
CA GLY A 82 5.80 5.30 20.76
C GLY A 82 5.05 4.00 20.48
N THR A 83 3.73 4.12 20.39
CA THR A 83 2.87 3.01 19.96
C THR A 83 2.45 3.25 18.51
N ALA A 84 2.88 2.39 17.59
CA ALA A 84 2.40 2.41 16.22
C ALA A 84 0.99 1.80 16.15
N SER A 85 0.12 2.39 15.35
CA SER A 85 -1.23 1.90 15.12
C SER A 85 -1.75 2.37 13.77
N GLY A 86 -2.58 1.57 13.13
CA GLY A 86 -3.26 1.97 11.90
C GLY A 86 -4.43 2.92 12.18
N MET A 87 -4.99 3.49 11.11
CA MET A 87 -6.20 4.33 11.23
C MET A 87 -7.41 3.56 11.79
N ALA A 88 -7.50 2.26 11.49
CA ALA A 88 -8.54 1.37 12.00
C ALA A 88 -7.94 0.11 12.66
N PRO A 89 -7.42 0.19 13.90
CA PRO A 89 -6.66 -0.91 14.53
C PRO A 89 -7.45 -2.19 14.79
N GLN A 90 -8.79 -2.09 14.76
CA GLN A 90 -9.72 -3.21 14.94
C GLN A 90 -10.26 -3.76 13.61
N ALA A 91 -9.89 -3.16 12.47
CA ALA A 91 -10.23 -3.69 11.17
C ALA A 91 -9.50 -5.00 10.89
N ARG A 92 -10.03 -5.76 9.94
CA ARG A 92 -9.41 -7.01 9.46
C ARG A 92 -8.66 -6.71 8.17
N ILE A 93 -7.54 -7.38 7.98
CA ILE A 93 -6.69 -7.24 6.80
C ILE A 93 -6.85 -8.48 5.92
N ALA A 94 -7.04 -8.26 4.62
CA ALA A 94 -6.91 -9.28 3.60
C ALA A 94 -5.92 -8.78 2.55
N ILE A 95 -4.88 -9.57 2.29
CA ILE A 95 -3.79 -9.20 1.37
C ILE A 95 -3.99 -9.88 0.02
N TYR A 96 -3.92 -9.08 -1.04
CA TYR A 96 -3.96 -9.51 -2.43
C TYR A 96 -2.69 -9.01 -3.13
N LYS A 97 -1.62 -9.82 -3.07
CA LYS A 97 -0.32 -9.45 -3.64
C LYS A 97 -0.33 -9.61 -5.16
N ALA A 98 -0.27 -8.51 -5.89
CA ALA A 98 -0.15 -8.50 -7.35
C ALA A 98 1.16 -7.86 -7.85
N SER A 99 1.95 -7.28 -6.95
CA SER A 99 3.25 -6.67 -7.24
C SER A 99 4.39 -7.58 -6.81
N TRP A 100 5.42 -7.64 -7.66
CA TRP A 100 6.60 -8.47 -7.49
C TRP A 100 7.85 -7.70 -7.87
N ARG A 101 9.01 -8.17 -7.41
CA ARG A 101 10.32 -7.58 -7.74
C ARG A 101 10.55 -7.36 -9.23
N TYR A 102 10.01 -8.25 -10.07
CA TYR A 102 10.19 -8.21 -11.52
C TYR A 102 9.13 -7.37 -12.24
N GLY A 103 8.19 -6.78 -11.50
CA GLY A 103 7.16 -5.91 -12.03
C GLY A 103 5.77 -6.26 -11.50
N THR A 104 4.84 -5.40 -11.88
CA THR A 104 3.41 -5.58 -11.67
C THR A 104 2.73 -5.61 -13.02
N THR A 105 1.78 -6.53 -13.20
CA THR A 105 0.99 -6.60 -14.43
C THR A 105 -0.45 -6.22 -14.16
N GLU A 106 -1.06 -5.52 -15.12
CA GLU A 106 -2.46 -5.13 -15.07
C GLU A 106 -3.39 -6.32 -14.86
N SER A 107 -3.13 -7.43 -15.55
CA SER A 107 -3.92 -8.67 -15.42
C SER A 107 -3.87 -9.26 -14.01
N ASP A 108 -2.72 -9.22 -13.32
CA ASP A 108 -2.60 -9.73 -11.96
C ASP A 108 -3.31 -8.80 -10.96
N VAL A 109 -3.26 -7.48 -11.18
CA VAL A 109 -3.99 -6.50 -10.36
C VAL A 109 -5.51 -6.61 -10.57
N LEU A 110 -5.96 -6.76 -11.81
CA LEU A 110 -7.38 -6.98 -12.13
C LEU A 110 -7.90 -8.25 -11.45
N ALA A 111 -7.15 -9.36 -11.52
CA ALA A 111 -7.51 -10.61 -10.86
C ALA A 111 -7.52 -10.50 -9.32
N ALA A 112 -6.61 -9.71 -8.76
CA ALA A 112 -6.57 -9.42 -7.33
C ALA A 112 -7.81 -8.64 -6.87
N ILE A 113 -8.18 -7.57 -7.59
CA ILE A 113 -9.37 -6.76 -7.28
C ILE A 113 -10.64 -7.59 -7.44
N ASP A 114 -10.78 -8.34 -8.55
CA ASP A 114 -11.95 -9.19 -8.78
C ASP A 114 -12.15 -10.24 -7.67
N GLN A 115 -11.05 -10.90 -7.24
CA GLN A 115 -11.14 -11.83 -6.12
C GLN A 115 -11.48 -11.12 -4.80
N ALA A 116 -10.96 -9.91 -4.56
CA ALA A 116 -11.29 -9.15 -3.36
C ALA A 116 -12.78 -8.83 -3.29
N ILE A 117 -13.38 -8.44 -4.43
CA ILE A 117 -14.84 -8.24 -4.55
C ILE A 117 -15.59 -9.53 -4.21
N GLN A 118 -15.17 -10.67 -4.78
CA GLN A 118 -15.81 -11.97 -4.52
C GLN A 118 -15.67 -12.45 -3.07
N ASP A 119 -14.52 -12.18 -2.44
CA ASP A 119 -14.23 -12.54 -1.06
C ASP A 119 -15.04 -11.70 -0.05
N GLY A 120 -15.59 -10.57 -0.50
CA GLY A 120 -16.52 -9.72 0.27
C GLY A 120 -15.82 -8.67 1.13
N VAL A 121 -14.73 -8.07 0.63
CA VAL A 121 -14.07 -6.93 1.29
C VAL A 121 -15.01 -5.73 1.37
N ASP A 122 -14.84 -4.89 2.39
CA ASP A 122 -15.62 -3.65 2.55
C ASP A 122 -14.94 -2.43 1.91
N ILE A 123 -13.61 -2.43 1.95
CA ILE A 123 -12.75 -1.33 1.50
C ILE A 123 -11.58 -1.93 0.71
N LEU A 124 -11.23 -1.28 -0.41
CA LEU A 124 -9.98 -1.47 -1.13
C LEU A 124 -9.05 -0.29 -0.88
N SER A 125 -7.81 -0.58 -0.48
CA SER A 125 -6.74 0.40 -0.30
C SER A 125 -5.66 0.13 -1.34
N LEU A 126 -5.53 1.02 -2.33
CA LEU A 126 -4.70 0.84 -3.51
C LEU A 126 -3.61 1.92 -3.59
N SER A 127 -2.44 1.62 -3.05
CA SER A 127 -1.23 2.42 -3.28
C SER A 127 -0.52 1.93 -4.54
N LEU A 128 -1.21 1.99 -5.67
CA LEU A 128 -0.73 1.52 -6.97
C LEU A 128 -1.47 2.25 -8.08
N ALA A 129 -0.77 2.49 -9.18
CA ALA A 129 -1.32 2.96 -10.44
C ALA A 129 -0.49 2.38 -11.58
N PHE A 130 -1.04 2.42 -12.79
CA PHE A 130 -0.28 2.19 -14.01
C PHE A 130 -0.15 3.53 -14.72
N HIS A 131 1.09 3.96 -15.01
CA HIS A 131 1.31 5.11 -15.86
C HIS A 131 0.94 4.76 -17.28
N MET A 132 -0.09 5.41 -17.81
CA MET A 132 -0.21 5.53 -19.25
C MET A 132 -0.56 6.97 -19.63
N ASP A 133 0.07 7.43 -20.70
CA ASP A 133 -0.20 8.75 -21.27
C ASP A 133 -1.57 8.71 -21.98
N ASP A 134 -2.39 9.75 -21.79
CA ASP A 134 -3.67 9.97 -22.49
C ASP A 134 -4.67 8.79 -22.45
N ILE A 135 -5.01 8.32 -21.25
CA ILE A 135 -5.95 7.21 -21.08
C ILE A 135 -7.39 7.70 -20.95
N PHE A 136 -8.28 7.17 -21.79
CA PHE A 136 -9.70 7.15 -21.49
C PHE A 136 -9.98 6.09 -20.39
N LEU A 137 -11.00 6.31 -19.56
CA LEU A 137 -11.27 5.45 -18.39
C LEU A 137 -11.53 3.98 -18.75
N GLU A 138 -11.94 3.69 -19.98
CA GLU A 138 -12.15 2.36 -20.54
C GLU A 138 -10.86 1.57 -20.83
N ASP A 139 -9.70 2.21 -20.89
CA ASP A 139 -8.40 1.56 -21.09
C ASP A 139 -7.58 1.50 -19.77
N ASP A 140 -8.04 2.17 -18.72
CA ASP A 140 -7.43 2.10 -17.39
C ASP A 140 -7.96 0.88 -16.61
N THR A 141 -7.11 -0.15 -16.51
CA THR A 141 -7.41 -1.38 -15.76
C THR A 141 -7.82 -1.12 -14.30
N ILE A 142 -7.23 -0.15 -13.61
CA ILE A 142 -7.61 0.21 -12.23
C ILE A 142 -9.00 0.83 -12.25
N ALA A 143 -9.27 1.78 -13.15
CA ALA A 143 -10.57 2.41 -13.27
C ALA A 143 -11.67 1.36 -13.52
N ILE A 144 -11.48 0.46 -14.48
CA ILE A 144 -12.44 -0.61 -14.81
C ILE A 144 -12.70 -1.53 -13.60
N ALA A 145 -11.63 -2.03 -12.97
CA ALA A 145 -11.74 -2.97 -11.85
C ALA A 145 -12.44 -2.34 -10.64
N THR A 146 -12.10 -1.08 -10.35
CA THR A 146 -12.65 -0.36 -9.20
C THR A 146 -14.07 0.14 -9.45
N PHE A 147 -14.47 0.36 -10.70
CA PHE A 147 -15.88 0.60 -11.05
C PHE A 147 -16.75 -0.59 -10.65
N ALA A 148 -16.28 -1.82 -10.92
CA ALA A 148 -16.98 -3.04 -10.51
C ALA A 148 -17.06 -3.16 -8.98
N ALA A 149 -16.01 -2.78 -8.24
CA ALA A 149 -16.02 -2.72 -6.78
C ALA A 149 -17.05 -1.71 -6.24
N MET A 150 -17.05 -0.49 -6.78
CA MET A 150 -18.02 0.55 -6.41
C MET A 150 -19.46 0.10 -6.69
N ARG A 151 -19.72 -0.55 -7.83
CA ARG A 151 -21.04 -1.14 -8.18
C ARG A 151 -21.51 -2.20 -7.19
N LYS A 152 -20.62 -2.77 -6.38
CA LYS A 152 -20.90 -3.73 -5.30
C LYS A 152 -20.93 -3.08 -3.92
N GLY A 153 -20.82 -1.75 -3.84
CA GLY A 153 -20.81 -0.99 -2.59
C GLY A 153 -19.48 -1.03 -1.84
N ILE A 154 -18.39 -1.40 -2.50
CA ILE A 154 -17.04 -1.44 -1.92
C ILE A 154 -16.39 -0.07 -2.11
N PHE A 155 -15.96 0.52 -1.02
CA PHE A 155 -15.26 1.82 -1.04
C PHE A 155 -13.82 1.63 -1.51
N VAL A 156 -13.32 2.51 -2.37
CA VAL A 156 -11.97 2.43 -2.92
C VAL A 156 -11.20 3.72 -2.64
N ALA A 157 -10.08 3.59 -1.93
CA ALA A 157 -9.09 4.65 -1.77
C ALA A 157 -7.85 4.32 -2.60
N ALA A 158 -7.40 5.26 -3.43
CA ALA A 158 -6.25 5.10 -4.31
C ALA A 158 -5.29 6.29 -4.20
N SER A 159 -3.97 6.07 -4.36
CA SER A 159 -2.99 7.16 -4.32
C SER A 159 -3.05 8.04 -5.57
N ALA A 160 -2.77 9.34 -5.41
CA ALA A 160 -2.73 10.30 -6.52
C ALA A 160 -1.55 10.09 -7.49
N GLY A 161 -0.48 9.44 -7.02
CA GLY A 161 0.81 9.37 -7.71
C GLY A 161 1.87 10.25 -7.05
N ASN A 162 3.14 10.05 -7.41
CA ASN A 162 4.29 10.74 -6.83
C ASN A 162 5.02 11.64 -7.85
N ASP A 163 4.47 11.82 -9.05
CA ASP A 163 5.13 12.53 -10.16
C ASP A 163 4.81 14.03 -10.19
N GLY A 164 4.36 14.58 -9.06
CA GLY A 164 4.27 16.02 -8.85
C GLY A 164 5.64 16.72 -8.95
N PRO A 165 5.68 18.06 -8.88
CA PRO A 165 4.58 18.98 -8.57
C PRO A 165 3.93 19.60 -9.81
N LEU A 166 4.31 19.19 -11.02
CA LEU A 166 3.75 19.72 -12.25
C LEU A 166 2.25 19.39 -12.38
N TYR A 167 1.52 20.23 -13.11
CA TYR A 167 0.12 19.93 -13.44
C TYR A 167 0.02 18.68 -14.32
N TRP A 168 -1.13 17.99 -14.25
CA TRP A 168 -1.47 16.83 -15.10
C TRP A 168 -0.66 15.56 -14.84
N THR A 169 -0.16 15.37 -13.62
CA THR A 169 0.62 14.17 -13.22
C THR A 169 -0.16 13.16 -12.37
N LEU A 170 -1.48 13.35 -12.24
CA LEU A 170 -2.38 12.47 -11.49
C LEU A 170 -2.64 11.16 -12.25
N VAL A 171 -2.57 10.01 -11.58
CA VAL A 171 -2.70 8.67 -12.21
C VAL A 171 -3.92 7.83 -11.79
N ASN A 172 -4.71 8.28 -10.82
CA ASN A 172 -5.94 7.59 -10.37
C ASN A 172 -7.13 8.55 -10.38
N GLY A 173 -7.47 9.11 -11.54
CA GLY A 173 -8.44 10.20 -11.68
C GLY A 173 -9.91 9.81 -11.83
N ALA A 174 -10.25 8.52 -11.71
CA ALA A 174 -11.61 8.05 -11.97
C ALA A 174 -12.63 8.57 -10.94
N PRO A 175 -13.83 9.05 -11.34
CA PRO A 175 -14.78 9.70 -10.42
C PRO A 175 -15.33 8.85 -9.27
N TRP A 176 -15.21 7.52 -9.37
CA TRP A 176 -15.65 6.56 -8.34
C TRP A 176 -14.56 6.20 -7.33
N LEU A 177 -13.37 6.78 -7.47
CA LEU A 177 -12.26 6.61 -6.54
C LEU A 177 -12.20 7.77 -5.56
N VAL A 178 -11.79 7.49 -4.33
CA VAL A 178 -11.22 8.52 -3.47
C VAL A 178 -9.72 8.58 -3.73
N THR A 179 -9.32 9.58 -4.50
CA THR A 179 -7.92 9.81 -4.89
C THR A 179 -7.21 10.66 -3.86
N VAL A 180 -6.11 10.14 -3.30
CA VAL A 180 -5.47 10.67 -2.10
C VAL A 180 -4.10 11.27 -2.45
N GLY A 181 -3.95 12.58 -2.25
CA GLY A 181 -2.66 13.26 -2.29
C GLY A 181 -1.88 13.13 -0.97
N ALA A 182 -0.57 13.34 -1.02
CA ALA A 182 0.30 13.32 0.15
C ALA A 182 0.54 14.73 0.72
N GLY A 183 0.58 14.84 2.05
CA GLY A 183 0.86 16.07 2.77
C GLY A 183 1.80 15.84 3.96
N THR A 184 2.40 16.92 4.48
CA THR A 184 3.28 16.85 5.65
C THR A 184 2.48 16.91 6.95
N VAL A 185 3.02 16.32 8.02
CA VAL A 185 2.53 16.48 9.39
C VAL A 185 3.36 17.52 10.15
N ASP A 186 2.95 17.86 11.37
CA ASP A 186 3.65 18.79 12.27
C ASP A 186 4.97 18.23 12.83
N ARG A 187 5.16 16.92 12.74
CA ARG A 187 6.36 16.21 13.18
C ARG A 187 7.54 16.38 12.22
N GLU A 188 8.72 16.58 12.79
CA GLU A 188 10.01 16.66 12.09
C GLU A 188 11.10 15.85 12.81
N PHE A 189 12.01 15.24 12.04
CA PHE A 189 13.15 14.51 12.61
C PHE A 189 14.36 15.44 12.70
N GLY A 190 14.85 15.73 13.90
CA GLY A 190 15.99 16.64 14.08
C GLY A 190 17.35 15.97 13.87
N ALA A 191 18.24 16.63 13.15
CA ALA A 191 19.68 16.34 13.11
C ALA A 191 20.47 17.54 13.64
N LEU A 192 21.33 17.32 14.63
CA LEU A 192 22.21 18.34 15.20
C LEU A 192 23.63 18.16 14.66
N LEU A 193 24.08 19.08 13.83
CA LEU A 193 25.45 19.11 13.33
C LEU A 193 26.29 20.01 14.25
N THR A 194 27.32 19.45 14.88
CA THR A 194 28.29 20.21 15.66
C THR A 194 29.58 20.35 14.85
N LEU A 195 29.99 21.58 14.57
CA LEU A 195 31.21 21.89 13.82
C LEU A 195 32.44 21.86 14.74
N GLY A 196 33.64 21.76 14.15
CA GLY A 196 34.90 21.80 14.89
C GLY A 196 35.15 23.14 15.62
N SER A 197 34.45 24.21 15.24
CA SER A 197 34.42 25.49 15.96
C SER A 197 33.61 25.45 17.26
N GLY A 198 32.79 24.40 17.46
CA GLY A 198 31.80 24.33 18.54
C GLY A 198 30.41 24.85 18.15
N ASP A 199 30.26 25.47 16.98
CA ASP A 199 28.97 25.94 16.49
C ASP A 199 28.02 24.77 16.20
N GLN A 200 26.73 24.96 16.50
CA GLN A 200 25.70 23.96 16.30
C GLN A 200 24.68 24.42 15.26
N ILE A 201 24.41 23.55 14.28
CA ILE A 201 23.39 23.74 13.26
C ILE A 201 22.31 22.67 13.47
N LYS A 202 21.09 23.11 13.77
CA LYS A 202 19.93 22.22 13.83
C LYS A 202 19.30 22.15 12.45
N HIS A 203 19.18 20.95 11.91
CA HIS A 203 18.47 20.68 10.67
C HIS A 203 17.26 19.79 10.95
N SER A 204 16.17 20.02 10.24
CA SER A 204 15.04 19.11 10.23
C SER A 204 15.18 18.20 9.01
N LEU A 205 15.43 16.93 9.26
CA LEU A 205 15.27 15.87 8.28
C LEU A 205 13.77 15.75 7.99
N HIS A 206 13.37 16.31 6.86
CA HIS A 206 12.13 15.90 6.24
C HIS A 206 12.41 14.60 5.47
N CYS A 207 11.58 13.58 5.66
CA CYS A 207 11.51 12.48 4.70
C CYS A 207 10.93 13.07 3.41
N ILE A 208 11.80 13.57 2.53
CA ILE A 208 11.44 14.11 1.23
C ILE A 208 11.81 13.05 0.21
N GLN A 209 10.80 12.50 -0.47
CA GLN A 209 10.92 12.30 -1.90
C GLN A 209 10.23 13.50 -2.55
N GLU A 210 10.89 14.08 -3.55
CA GLU A 210 10.85 15.49 -3.95
C GLU A 210 9.50 16.25 -3.93
N THR A 211 9.58 17.45 -3.31
CA THR A 211 8.81 18.69 -3.55
C THR A 211 7.40 18.87 -2.95
N ILE A 212 7.35 19.88 -2.06
CA ILE A 212 6.27 20.39 -1.21
C ILE A 212 5.09 21.01 -1.99
N LEU A 213 3.86 20.75 -1.54
CA LEU A 213 2.81 21.77 -1.45
C LEU A 213 2.03 21.60 -0.12
N LYS A 214 1.96 22.70 0.65
CA LYS A 214 1.20 22.81 1.89
C LYS A 214 -0.29 22.60 1.60
N ALA A 215 -0.81 21.41 1.91
CA ALA A 215 -2.24 21.19 2.11
C ALA A 215 -2.49 20.80 3.56
N LYS A 216 -3.29 21.62 4.25
CA LYS A 216 -3.78 21.32 5.61
C LYS A 216 -4.79 20.18 5.50
N GLY A 217 -4.50 19.08 6.19
CA GLY A 217 -5.48 18.06 6.57
C GLY A 217 -5.65 16.91 5.57
N LEU A 218 -4.95 15.80 5.84
CA LEU A 218 -5.46 14.42 5.94
C LEU A 218 -4.22 13.50 6.00
N LEU A 219 -4.12 12.72 7.07
CA LEU A 219 -3.01 11.80 7.38
C LEU A 219 -2.91 10.71 6.30
N PHE A 220 -1.78 10.56 5.62
CA PHE A 220 -1.29 9.27 5.09
C PHE A 220 0.24 9.24 5.02
N SER A 221 0.78 8.04 5.25
CA SER A 221 2.17 7.77 5.62
C SER A 221 3.17 8.08 4.51
N CYS A 222 4.14 8.94 4.84
CA CYS A 222 5.34 9.16 4.07
C CYS A 222 6.40 8.15 4.54
N MET A 223 6.60 7.07 3.79
CA MET A 223 7.81 6.23 3.80
C MET A 223 7.67 5.18 2.69
N ASP A 224 8.04 5.56 1.48
CA ASP A 224 8.52 4.60 0.48
C ASP A 224 9.99 4.35 0.81
N VAL A 225 10.32 3.20 1.39
CA VAL A 225 11.72 2.80 1.56
C VAL A 225 12.10 2.03 0.31
N LYS A 226 12.69 2.71 -0.67
CA LYS A 226 13.53 2.04 -1.66
C LYS A 226 14.80 1.57 -0.94
N VAL A 227 14.98 0.26 -0.80
CA VAL A 227 16.30 -0.35 -0.53
C VAL A 227 17.04 -0.50 -1.86
#